data_AF-A0AAP0IKC8-F1
#
_entry.id   AF-A0AAP0IKC8-F1
#
_cell.length_a   1.000
_cell.length_b   1.000
_cell.length_c   1.000
_cell.angle_alpha   90.00
_cell.angle_beta   90.00
_cell.angle_gamma   90.00
#
_symmetry.space_group_name_H-M   'P 1'
#
loop_
_entity.id
_entity.type
_entity.pdbx_description
1 polymer ?
#
loop_
_entity_poly.entity_id
_entity_poly.type
_entity_poly.pdbx_seq_one_letter_code
_entity_poly.pdbx_strand_id
1 'polypeptide(L)' 'MSPFLFILVTDVLGRMIDAAKARGRVCGLKVRRGETHITYLQFADDLLLFVEGNKNLVKDMMRVVHAF' A
#
# COMPACT_ATOMS: atom_id res chain seq x y z
N MET A 1 1.11 14.75 -15.76
CA MET A 1 1.70 13.39 -15.72
C MET A 1 0.99 12.51 -16.75
N SER A 2 1.70 11.58 -17.39
CA SER A 2 1.09 10.67 -18.37
C SER A 2 0.16 9.66 -17.67
N PRO A 3 -1.08 9.43 -18.15
CA PRO A 3 -1.98 8.43 -17.57
C PRO A 3 -1.37 7.03 -17.51
N PHE A 4 -0.58 6.65 -18.52
CA PHE A 4 0.09 5.37 -18.58
C PHE A 4 1.16 5.23 -17.49
N LEU A 5 1.93 6.29 -17.25
CA LEU A 5 2.96 6.31 -16.22
C LEU A 5 2.34 6.17 -14.82
N PHE A 6 1.18 6.78 -14.60
CA PHE A 6 0.45 6.68 -13.34
C PHE A 6 -0.03 5.24 -13.06
N ILE A 7 -0.57 4.56 -14.08
CA ILE A 7 -0.98 3.15 -13.98
C ILE A 7 0.23 2.26 -13.68
N LEU A 8 1.35 2.47 -14.37
CA LEU A 8 2.57 1.68 -14.16
C LEU A 8 3.12 1.86 -12.74
N VAL A 9 3.18 3.11 -12.27
CA VAL A 9 3.57 3.44 -10.89
C VAL A 9 2.66 2.73 -9.87
N THR A 10 1.34 2.78 -10.10
CA THR A 10 0.35 2.13 -9.23
C THR A 10 0.57 0.62 -9.16
N ASP A 11 0.88 -0.02 -10.29
CA ASP A 11 1.16 -1.47 -10.37
C ASP A 11 2.44 -1.84 -9.63
N VAL A 12 3.52 -1.08 -9.82
CA VAL A 12 4.81 -1.31 -9.15
C VAL A 12 4.66 -1.18 -7.63
N LEU A 13 4.03 -0.09 -7.16
CA LEU A 13 3.77 0.13 -5.74
C LEU A 13 2.90 -0.99 -5.14
N GLY A 14 1.86 -1.42 -5.86
CA GLY A 14 1.01 -2.54 -5.47
C GLY A 14 1.79 -3.83 -5.23
N ARG A 15 2.67 -4.19 -6.18
CA ARG A 15 3.53 -5.36 -6.05
C ARG A 15 4.51 -5.27 -4.88
N MET A 16 5.05 -4.08 -4.59
CA MET A 16 5.94 -3.88 -3.44
C MET A 16 5.20 -4.07 -2.11
N ILE A 17 3.96 -3.56 -2.03
CA ILE A 17 3.09 -3.74 -0.86
C ILE A 17 2.70 -5.20 -0.70
N ASP A 18 2.33 -5.90 -1.78
CA ASP A 18 1.97 -7.31 -1.71
C ASP A 18 3.16 -8.20 -1.31
N ALA A 19 4.36 -7.88 -1.77
CA ALA A 19 5.58 -8.53 -1.28
C ALA A 19 5.82 -8.28 0.22
N ALA A 20 5.49 -7.09 0.74
CA ALA A 20 5.59 -6.79 2.17
C ALA A 20 4.51 -7.53 3.00
N LYS A 21 3.29 -7.66 2.46
CA LYS A 21 2.21 -8.47 3.07
C LYS A 21 2.58 -9.95 3.14
N ALA A 22 3.11 -10.51 2.06
CA ALA A 22 3.53 -11.92 2.02
C ALA A 22 4.61 -12.24 3.07
N ARG A 23 5.39 -11.24 3.48
CA ARG A 23 6.40 -11.35 4.55
C ARG A 23 5.84 -11.08 5.95
N GLY A 24 4.54 -10.83 6.08
CA GLY A 24 3.87 -10.48 7.34
C GLY A 24 4.27 -9.10 7.89
N ARG A 25 4.87 -8.23 7.08
CA ARG A 25 5.36 -6.91 7.51
C ARG A 25 4.34 -5.80 7.37
N VAL A 26 3.30 -6.03 6.57
CA VAL A 26 2.23 -5.07 6.30
C VAL A 26 0.90 -5.82 6.35
N CYS A 27 -0.09 -5.24 7.02
CA CYS A 27 -1.47 -5.74 7.03
C CYS A 27 -2.40 -4.64 6.52
N GLY A 28 -3.36 -4.99 5.66
CA GLY A 28 -4.35 -4.04 5.16
C GLY A 28 -5.45 -3.78 6.17
N LEU A 29 -6.14 -2.65 6.05
CA LEU A 29 -7.34 -2.36 6.83
C LEU A 29 -8.51 -3.20 6.33
N LYS A 30 -9.14 -3.96 7.23
CA LYS A 30 -10.34 -4.74 6.92
C LYS A 30 -11.55 -3.81 6.83
N VAL A 31 -12.03 -3.58 5.61
CA VAL A 31 -13.22 -2.77 5.36
C VAL A 31 -14.40 -3.74 5.21
N ARG A 32 -15.27 -3.80 6.23
CA ARG A 32 -16.47 -4.67 6.35
C ARG A 32 -16.20 -6.14 6.72
N ARG A 33 -17.24 -6.81 7.22
CA ARG A 33 -17.27 -8.24 7.61
C ARG A 33 -16.89 -9.23 6.48
N GLY A 34 -16.68 -8.79 5.23
CA GLY A 34 -16.44 -9.62 4.05
C GLY A 34 -15.00 -9.67 3.53
N GLU A 35 -14.00 -9.59 4.42
CA GLU A 35 -12.57 -9.85 4.11
C GLU A 35 -11.89 -9.00 3.03
N THR A 36 -12.49 -7.88 2.62
CA THR A 36 -11.79 -6.93 1.75
C THR A 36 -10.76 -6.15 2.56
N HIS A 37 -9.48 -6.36 2.27
CA HIS A 37 -8.38 -5.65 2.90
C HIS A 37 -7.88 -4.55 1.98
N ILE A 38 -8.11 -3.30 2.35
CA ILE A 38 -7.60 -2.13 1.61
C ILE A 38 -6.26 -1.75 2.24
N THR A 39 -5.24 -1.51 1.41
CA THR A 39 -3.89 -1.18 1.90
C THR A 39 -3.41 0.17 1.39
N TYR A 40 -3.82 0.55 0.18
CA TYR A 40 -3.53 1.86 -0.37
C TYR A 40 -4.61 2.26 -1.37
N LEU A 41 -4.72 3.57 -1.60
CA LEU A 41 -5.52 4.18 -2.66
C LEU A 41 -4.68 5.29 -3.27
N GLN A 42 -4.50 5.25 -4.59
CA GLN A 42 -3.70 6.24 -5.32
C GLN A 42 -4.58 7.00 -6.31
N PHE A 43 -4.43 8.32 -6.35
CA PHE A 43 -5.05 9.17 -7.35
C PHE A 43 -4.10 10.28 -7.79
N ALA A 44 -3.61 10.20 -9.04
CA ALA A 44 -2.61 11.10 -9.61
C ALA A 44 -1.33 11.25 -8.77
N ASP A 45 -1.25 12.27 -7.93
CA ASP A 45 -0.11 12.54 -7.04
C ASP A 45 -0.42 12.21 -5.57
N ASP A 46 -1.69 11.93 -5.25
CA ASP A 46 -2.13 11.59 -3.91
C ASP A 46 -2.07 10.08 -3.64
N LEU A 47 -1.47 9.70 -2.50
CA LEU A 47 -1.41 8.32 -2.01
C LEU A 47 -1.94 8.27 -0.58
N LEU A 48 -3.05 7.56 -0.39
CA LEU A 48 -3.60 7.21 0.91
C LEU A 48 -3.17 5.80 1.30
N LEU A 49 -2.58 5.65 2.48
CA LEU A 49 -2.13 4.37 3.02
C LEU A 49 -3.03 3.94 4.18
N PHE A 50 -3.47 2.69 4.14
CA PHE A 50 -4.30 2.08 5.18
C PHE A 50 -3.47 1.03 5.91
N VAL A 51 -3.10 1.36 7.15
CA VAL A 51 -2.27 0.51 8.01
C VAL A 51 -2.93 0.44 9.39
N GLU A 52 -2.84 -0.71 10.04
CA GLU A 52 -3.20 -0.82 11.46
C GLU A 52 -2.36 0.13 12.33
N GLY A 53 -2.93 0.60 13.44
CA GLY A 53 -2.31 1.55 14.38
C GLY A 53 -1.11 1.04 15.17
N ASN A 54 -0.32 0.13 14.60
CA ASN A 54 0.90 -0.40 15.17
C ASN A 54 2.12 0.33 14.58
N LYS A 55 2.93 0.95 15.44
CA LYS A 55 4.13 1.70 15.05
C LYS A 55 5.10 0.89 14.17
N ASN A 56 5.22 -0.42 14.40
CA ASN A 56 6.09 -1.28 13.61
C ASN A 56 5.55 -1.48 12.19
N LEU A 57 4.25 -1.71 12.04
CA LEU A 57 3.59 -1.85 10.73
C LEU A 57 3.65 -0.53 9.94
N VAL A 58 3.47 0.60 10.61
CA VAL A 58 3.63 1.92 9.98
C VAL A 58 5.06 2.11 9.49
N LYS A 59 6.06 1.75 10.30
CA LYS A 59 7.47 1.84 9.91
C LYS A 59 7.80 0.95 8.72
N ASP A 60 7.26 -0.27 8.69
CA ASP A 60 7.43 -1.19 7.57
C ASP A 60 6.75 -0.71 6.30
N MET A 61 5.56 -0.10 6.40
CA MET A 61 4.90 0.55 5.28
C MET A 61 5.73 1.73 4.74
N MET A 62 6.25 2.59 5.62
CA MET A 62 7.09 3.71 5.20
C MET A 62 8.38 3.24 4.52
N ARG A 63 8.95 2.09 4.90
CA ARG A 63 10.09 1.50 4.19
C ARG A 63 9.76 1.12 2.76
N VAL A 64 8.54 0.62 2.51
CA VAL A 64 8.09 0.30 1.15
C VAL A 64 7.98 1.58 0.32
N VAL A 65 7.36 2.62 0.89
CA VAL A 65 7.16 3.91 0.22
C VAL A 65 8.47 4.64 -0.05
N HIS A 66 9.43 4.60 0.89
CA HIS A 66 10.75 5.22 0.70
C HIS A 66 11.65 4.45 -0.28
N ALA A 67 11.36 3.18 -0.53
CA ALA A 67 12.09 2.37 -1.51
C ALA A 67 11.52 2.51 -2.93
N PHE A 68 10.33 3.11 -3.05
CA PHE A 68 9.69 3.49 -4.30
C PHE A 68 10.17 4.90 -4.72
#